data_AF-A0A1T4W7E3-F1
#
_entry.id   AF-A0A1T4W7E3-F1
#
_cell.length_a   1.000
_cell.length_b   1.000
_cell.length_c   1.000
_cell.angle_alpha   90.00
_cell.angle_beta   90.00
_cell.angle_gamma   90.00
#
_symmetry.space_group_name_H-M   'P 1'
#
loop_
_entity.id
_entity.type
_entity.pdbx_description
1 polymer ?
#
loop_
_entity_poly.entity_id
_entity_poly.type
_entity_poly.pdbx_seq_one_letter_code
_entity_poly.pdbx_strand_id
1 'polypeptide(L)' 'MANNKLTPTEVLELHELLNENILSIKKIKSNISMVQDENLKNIMQNTLNNKKTKIQEFQNFINNQLNAQNNQNNN' A
#
# COMPACT_ATOMS: atom_id res chain seq x y z
N MET A 1 25.85 -12.15 3.89
CA MET A 1 25.19 -10.84 4.04
C MET A 1 24.04 -10.82 3.04
N ALA A 2 22.80 -10.94 3.48
CA ALA A 2 21.65 -10.90 2.57
C ALA A 2 21.59 -9.50 1.93
N ASN A 3 21.47 -9.45 0.62
CA ASN A 3 21.34 -8.19 -0.10
C ASN A 3 19.96 -7.63 0.21
N ASN A 4 19.88 -6.64 1.10
CA ASN A 4 18.63 -5.98 1.53
C ASN A 4 18.04 -5.09 0.43
N LYS A 5 18.24 -5.44 -0.84
CA LYS A 5 17.79 -4.66 -2.00
C LYS A 5 16.79 -5.50 -2.76
N LEU A 6 15.59 -4.95 -2.93
CA LEU A 6 14.58 -5.51 -3.82
C LEU A 6 15.16 -5.64 -5.22
N THR A 7 14.97 -6.80 -5.82
CA THR A 7 15.20 -7.04 -7.24
C THR A 7 14.24 -6.18 -8.07
N PRO A 8 14.56 -5.89 -9.34
CA PRO A 8 13.65 -5.16 -10.22
C PRO A 8 12.25 -5.77 -10.32
N THR A 9 12.15 -7.10 -10.28
CA THR A 9 10.87 -7.81 -10.31
C THR A 9 10.06 -7.57 -9.03
N GLU A 10 10.69 -7.66 -7.85
CA GLU A 10 10.02 -7.37 -6.57
C GLU A 10 9.56 -5.90 -6.48
N VAL A 11 10.31 -4.97 -7.08
CA VAL A 11 9.90 -3.56 -7.18
C VAL A 11 8.66 -3.41 -8.07
N LEU A 12 8.60 -4.13 -9.18
CA LEU A 12 7.44 -4.11 -10.08
C LEU A 12 6.19 -4.68 -9.40
N GLU A 13 6.33 -5.83 -8.73
CA GLU A 13 5.25 -6.46 -7.96
C GLU A 13 4.72 -5.52 -6.86
N LEU A 14 5.62 -4.85 -6.15
CA LEU A 14 5.25 -3.89 -5.12
C LEU A 14 4.48 -2.68 -5.71
N HIS A 15 4.90 -2.19 -6.87
CA HIS A 15 4.21 -1.12 -7.58
C HIS A 15 2.79 -1.55 -8.03
N GLU A 16 2.64 -2.77 -8.52
CA GLU A 16 1.33 -3.33 -8.88
C GLU A 16 0.42 -3.45 -7.66
N LEU A 17 0.91 -4.04 -6.56
CA LEU A 17 0.18 -4.15 -5.29
C LEU A 17 -0.28 -2.78 -4.75
N LEU A 18 0.56 -1.75 -4.88
CA LEU A 18 0.20 -0.39 -4.49
C LEU A 18 -0.95 0.15 -5.35
N ASN A 19 -0.85 -0.01 -6.67
CA ASN A 19 -1.87 0.44 -7.61
C ASN A 19 -3.21 -0.26 -7.41
N GLU A 20 -3.21 -1.56 -7.13
CA GLU A 20 -4.43 -2.31 -6.81
C GLU A 20 -5.13 -1.75 -5.56
N ASN A 21 -4.38 -1.43 -4.52
CA ASN A 21 -4.94 -0.83 -3.31
C ASN A 21 -5.53 0.57 -3.58
N ILE A 22 -4.83 1.40 -4.35
CA ILE A 22 -5.32 2.72 -4.76
C ILE A 22 -6.62 2.59 -5.57
N LEU A 23 -6.66 1.68 -6.55
CA LEU A 23 -7.83 1.46 -7.39
C LEU A 23 -9.02 0.96 -6.55
N SER A 24 -8.77 0.02 -5.63
CA SER A 24 -9.79 -0.51 -4.73
C SER A 24 -10.36 0.56 -3.81
N ILE A 25 -9.52 1.45 -3.27
CA ILE A 25 -9.97 2.62 -2.48
C ILE A 25 -10.90 3.51 -3.30
N LYS A 26 -10.54 3.81 -4.56
CA LYS A 26 -11.37 4.63 -5.45
C LYS A 26 -12.75 4.00 -5.68
N LYS A 27 -12.78 2.69 -5.96
CA LYS A 27 -14.04 1.93 -6.12
C LYS A 27 -14.91 1.93 -4.87
N ILE A 28 -14.32 1.75 -3.69
CA ILE A 28 -15.07 1.78 -2.43
C ILE A 28 -15.62 3.19 -2.20
N LYS A 29 -14.78 4.22 -2.37
CA LYS A 29 -15.20 5.62 -2.18
C LYS A 29 -16.32 6.06 -3.14
N SER A 30 -16.30 5.61 -4.39
CA SER A 30 -17.35 5.97 -5.35
C SER A 30 -18.70 5.34 -5.01
N ASN A 31 -18.69 4.16 -4.36
CA ASN A 31 -19.90 3.36 -4.19
C ASN A 31 -20.47 3.42 -2.76
N ILE A 32 -19.66 3.76 -1.75
CA ILE A 32 -20.08 3.71 -0.33
C ILE A 32 -21.24 4.66 -0.01
N SER A 33 -21.38 5.77 -0.74
CA SER A 33 -22.51 6.71 -0.59
C SER A 33 -23.84 6.14 -1.07
N MET A 34 -23.80 5.13 -1.96
CA MET A 34 -24.99 4.48 -2.50
C MET A 34 -25.46 3.29 -1.65
N VAL A 35 -24.67 2.87 -0.66
CA VAL A 35 -25.00 1.74 0.21
C VAL A 35 -25.91 2.19 1.34
N GLN A 36 -27.10 1.61 1.38
CA GLN A 36 -28.12 1.88 2.40
C GLN A 36 -28.01 0.96 3.62
N ASP A 37 -27.51 -0.26 3.42
CA ASP A 37 -27.30 -1.21 4.50
C ASP A 37 -26.12 -0.76 5.39
N GLU A 38 -26.41 -0.40 6.63
CA GLU A 38 -25.44 0.19 7.55
C GLU A 38 -24.33 -0.79 7.93
N ASN A 39 -24.63 -2.09 8.01
CA ASN A 39 -23.63 -3.11 8.29
C ASN A 39 -22.63 -3.24 7.12
N LEU A 40 -23.13 -3.32 5.90
CA LEU A 40 -22.31 -3.35 4.68
C LEU A 40 -21.49 -2.06 4.55
N LYS A 41 -22.09 -0.90 4.84
CA LYS A 41 -21.40 0.39 4.84
C LYS A 41 -20.23 0.41 5.83
N ASN A 42 -20.44 -0.11 7.04
CA ASN A 42 -19.39 -0.25 8.05
C ASN A 42 -18.28 -1.21 7.60
N ILE A 43 -18.62 -2.34 6.99
CA ILE A 43 -17.65 -3.27 6.40
C ILE A 43 -16.82 -2.56 5.30
N MET A 44 -17.47 -1.79 4.43
CA MET A 44 -16.80 -1.03 3.38
C MET A 44 -15.89 0.06 3.95
N GLN A 45 -16.32 0.75 5.01
CA GLN A 45 -15.53 1.77 5.69
C GLN A 45 -14.29 1.17 6.37
N ASN A 46 -14.45 0.02 7.04
CA ASN A 46 -13.34 -0.72 7.62
C ASN A 46 -12.36 -1.20 6.55
N THR A 47 -12.87 -1.71 5.43
CA THR A 47 -12.05 -2.12 4.28
C THR A 47 -11.28 -0.93 3.69
N LEU A 48 -11.93 0.23 3.56
CA LEU A 48 -11.31 1.47 3.11
C LEU A 48 -10.17 1.89 4.05
N ASN A 49 -10.39 1.84 5.35
CA ASN A 49 -9.38 2.21 6.35
C ASN A 49 -8.19 1.24 6.31
N ASN A 50 -8.44 -0.07 6.28
CA ASN A 50 -7.39 -1.09 6.19
C ASN A 50 -6.53 -0.91 4.93
N LYS A 51 -7.14 -0.57 3.79
CA LYS A 51 -6.39 -0.32 2.54
C LYS A 51 -5.52 0.93 2.62
N LYS A 52 -5.97 1.99 3.30
CA LYS A 52 -5.14 3.18 3.54
C LYS A 52 -3.94 2.84 4.42
N THR A 53 -4.12 2.05 5.47
CA THR A 53 -3.04 1.58 6.33
C THR A 53 -2.01 0.77 5.54
N LYS A 54 -2.46 -0.17 4.69
CA LYS A 54 -1.55 -0.93 3.81
C LYS A 54 -0.72 -0.06 2.87
N ILE A 55 -1.31 1.00 2.31
CA ILE A 55 -0.56 1.96 1.48
C ILE A 55 0.52 2.66 2.31
N GLN A 56 0.21 3.08 3.54
CA GLN A 56 1.19 3.69 4.44
C GLN A 56 2.31 2.71 4.80
N GLU A 57 1.97 1.44 5.06
CA GLU A 57 2.95 0.37 5.31
C GLU A 57 3.87 0.16 4.10
N PHE A 58 3.34 0.12 2.88
CA PHE A 58 4.15 0.03 1.66
C PHE A 58 5.04 1.25 1.46
N GLN A 59 4.53 2.46 1.70
CA GLN A 59 5.32 3.69 1.62
C GLN A 59 6.46 3.69 2.65
N ASN A 60 6.18 3.28 3.88
CA ASN A 60 7.17 3.14 4.93
C ASN A 60 8.23 2.10 4.58
N PHE A 61 7.81 0.96 4.03
CA PHE A 61 8.71 -0.08 3.55
C PHE A 61 9.65 0.44 2.45
N ILE A 62 9.11 1.10 1.42
CA ILE A 62 9.90 1.69 0.33
C ILE A 62 10.88 2.73 0.85
N ASN A 63 10.43 3.62 1.73
CA ASN A 63 11.30 4.65 2.32
C ASN A 63 12.44 4.02 3.15
N ASN A 64 12.15 2.96 3.90
CA ASN A 64 13.18 2.22 4.65
C ASN A 64 14.20 1.55 3.72
N GLN A 65 13.74 0.98 2.59
CA GLN A 65 14.61 0.41 1.56
C GLN A 65 15.51 1.46 0.91
N LEU A 66 14.99 2.67 0.63
CA LEU A 66 15.77 3.80 0.10
C LEU A 66 16.79 4.32 1.11
N ASN A 67 16.39 4.48 2.38
CA ASN A 67 17.28 4.96 3.44
C ASN A 67 18.40 3.97 3.77
N ALA A 68 18.13 2.66 3.71
CA ALA A 68 19.15 1.63 3.89
C ALA A 68 20.24 1.67 2.79
N GLN A 69 19.93 2.15 1.58
CA GLN A 69 20.91 2.31 0.49
C GLN A 69 21.84 3.51 0.73
N ASN A 70 21.35 4.60 1.32
CA ASN A 70 22.15 5.81 1.54
C ASN A 70 23.26 5.61 2.58
N ASN A 71 23.11 4.66 3.51
CA ASN A 71 24.10 4.38 4.55
C ASN A 71 25.25 3.44 4.12
N GLN A 72 25.20 2.86 2.91
CA GLN A 72 26.27 1.98 2.39
C GLN A 72 27.28 2.70 1.49
N ASN A 73 27.02 3.95 1.09
CA ASN A 73 27.88 4.72 0.18
C ASN A 73 28.92 5.62 0.88
N ASN A 74 29.06 5.52 2.22
CA ASN A 74 29.91 6.40 3.03
C ASN A 74 31.10 5.69 3.73
N ASN A 75 31.55 4.54 3.24
CA ASN A 75 32.78 3.88 3.73
C ASN A 75 33.70 3.48 2.58
#